data_AF-A0AA41RZH3-F1
#
_entry.id   AF-A0AA41RZH3-F1
#
_cell.length_a   1.000
_cell.length_b   1.000
_cell.length_c   1.000
_cell.angle_alpha   90.00
_cell.angle_beta   90.00
_cell.angle_gamma   90.00
#
_symmetry.space_group_name_H-M   'P 1'
#
loop_
_entity.id
_entity.type
_entity.pdbx_description
1 polymer ?
#
loop_
_entity_poly.entity_id
_entity_poly.type
_entity_poly.pdbx_seq_one_letter_code
_entity_poly.pdbx_strand_id
1 'polypeptide(L)'
;KYFPEHKLPDNVIATTDAKTALEGADYCLHAVPVQFSSSFLEDISEHVNSNLPIISLSKGLELNTLRTMSQIIPKALGNPRQPFVALSGPSFALELMKKLPTAMVVASKDRKL
;
A
#
# COMPACT_ATOMS: atom_id res chain seq x y z
N LYS A 1 -19.61 -0.99 2.76
CA LYS A 1 -19.25 -0.10 3.89
C LYS A 1 -18.50 1.16 3.45
N TYR A 2 -17.60 1.10 2.45
CA TYR A 2 -16.83 2.26 1.99
C TYR A 2 -17.47 3.00 0.80
N PHE A 3 -17.66 2.32 -0.33
CA PHE A 3 -18.29 2.90 -1.54
C PHE A 3 -19.41 1.99 -2.06
N PRO A 4 -20.57 1.92 -1.36
CA PRO A 4 -21.62 0.95 -1.66
C PRO A 4 -22.25 1.11 -3.04
N GLU A 5 -22.24 2.33 -3.59
CA GLU A 5 -22.88 2.65 -4.87
C GLU A 5 -21.94 2.55 -6.08
N HIS A 6 -20.67 2.20 -5.86
CA HIS A 6 -19.66 2.17 -6.91
C HIS A 6 -19.32 0.74 -7.30
N LYS A 7 -19.57 0.41 -8.57
CA LYS A 7 -19.18 -0.88 -9.14
C LYS A 7 -17.68 -0.85 -9.45
N LEU A 8 -16.93 -1.80 -8.87
CA LEU A 8 -15.54 -2.03 -9.25
C LEU A 8 -15.47 -2.69 -10.65
N PRO A 9 -14.39 -2.47 -11.42
CA PRO A 9 -14.16 -3.18 -12.66
C PRO A 9 -14.23 -4.71 -12.46
N ASP A 10 -14.72 -5.44 -13.48
CA ASP A 10 -14.96 -6.88 -13.37
C ASP A 10 -13.66 -7.71 -13.17
N ASN A 11 -12.49 -7.11 -13.39
CA ASN A 11 -11.18 -7.71 -13.13
C ASN A 11 -10.64 -7.46 -11.71
N VAL A 12 -11.41 -6.83 -10.82
CA VAL A 12 -11.05 -6.69 -9.40
C VAL A 12 -11.62 -7.87 -8.62
N ILE A 13 -10.73 -8.68 -8.05
CA ILE A 13 -11.08 -9.87 -7.28
C ILE A 13 -10.75 -9.61 -5.81
N ALA A 14 -11.70 -9.90 -4.91
CA ALA A 14 -11.49 -9.79 -3.47
C ALA A 14 -11.16 -11.16 -2.88
N THR A 15 -10.18 -11.18 -1.98
CA THR A 15 -9.83 -12.37 -1.19
C THR A 15 -9.42 -11.94 0.22
N THR A 16 -9.58 -12.85 1.18
CA THR A 16 -9.05 -12.71 2.55
C THR A 16 -7.76 -13.52 2.76
N ASP A 17 -7.33 -14.28 1.75
CA ASP A 17 -6.09 -15.06 1.81
C ASP A 17 -4.91 -14.25 1.26
N ALA A 18 -3.98 -13.87 2.14
CA ALA A 18 -2.84 -13.02 1.80
C ALA A 18 -1.89 -13.68 0.81
N LYS A 19 -1.69 -15.00 0.91
CA LYS A 19 -0.87 -15.76 -0.02
C LYS A 19 -1.40 -15.65 -1.45
N THR A 20 -2.68 -15.93 -1.65
CA THR A 20 -3.35 -15.83 -2.95
C THR A 20 -3.31 -14.40 -3.49
N ALA A 21 -3.45 -13.39 -2.63
CA ALA A 21 -3.40 -11.99 -3.04
C ALA A 21 -2.01 -11.52 -3.52
N LEU A 22 -0.94 -12.11 -3.01
CA LEU A 22 0.45 -11.69 -3.25
C LEU A 22 1.21 -12.58 -4.24
N GLU A 23 0.74 -13.81 -4.46
CA GLU A 23 1.39 -14.77 -5.34
C GLU A 23 1.48 -14.23 -6.78
N GLY A 24 2.71 -14.08 -7.27
CA GLY A 24 2.98 -13.59 -8.62
C GLY A 24 2.73 -12.10 -8.84
N ALA A 25 2.45 -11.31 -7.79
CA ALA A 25 2.25 -9.88 -7.94
C ALA A 25 3.54 -9.16 -8.38
N ASP A 26 3.44 -8.26 -9.36
CA ASP A 26 4.54 -7.37 -9.76
C ASP A 26 4.66 -6.14 -8.85
N TYR A 27 3.54 -5.69 -8.27
CA TYR A 27 3.44 -4.54 -7.37
C TYR A 27 2.38 -4.79 -6.30
N CYS A 28 2.62 -4.27 -5.09
CA CYS A 28 1.64 -4.28 -4.00
C CYS A 28 1.25 -2.86 -3.60
N LEU A 29 -0.04 -2.51 -3.74
CA LEU A 29 -0.56 -1.24 -3.23
C LEU A 29 -1.02 -1.41 -1.78
N HIS A 30 -0.28 -0.81 -0.84
CA HIS A 30 -0.60 -0.84 0.58
C HIS A 30 -1.48 0.36 0.95
N ALA A 31 -2.78 0.11 1.14
CA ALA A 31 -3.79 1.10 1.51
C ALA A 31 -4.33 0.93 2.95
N VAL A 32 -3.70 0.10 3.78
CA VAL A 32 -4.10 -0.09 5.18
C VAL A 32 -3.76 1.17 5.98
N PRO A 33 -4.64 1.68 6.86
CA PRO A 33 -4.32 2.85 7.68
C PRO A 33 -3.02 2.66 8.47
N VAL A 34 -2.24 3.74 8.62
CA VAL A 34 -0.89 3.69 9.21
C VAL A 34 -0.87 3.02 10.59
N GLN A 35 -1.90 3.26 11.41
CA GLN A 35 -2.00 2.72 12.78
C GLN A 35 -2.13 1.19 12.86
N PHE A 36 -2.60 0.55 11.79
CA PHE A 36 -2.75 -0.91 11.71
C PHE A 36 -1.69 -1.56 10.82
N SER A 37 -0.79 -0.76 10.24
CA SER A 37 0.09 -1.23 9.20
C SER A 37 1.20 -2.14 9.72
N SER A 38 1.77 -1.87 10.91
CA SER A 38 2.84 -2.73 11.45
C SER A 38 2.34 -4.16 11.68
N SER A 39 1.26 -4.31 12.45
CA SER A 39 0.68 -5.62 12.75
C SER A 39 0.22 -6.35 11.49
N PHE A 40 -0.48 -5.65 10.60
CA PHE A 40 -0.94 -6.25 9.35
C PHE A 40 0.22 -6.78 8.48
N LEU A 41 1.31 -6.01 8.36
CA LEU A 41 2.47 -6.40 7.56
C LEU A 41 3.27 -7.53 8.23
N GLU A 42 3.36 -7.53 9.55
CA GLU A 42 3.95 -8.63 10.32
C GLU A 42 3.19 -9.94 10.06
N ASP A 43 1.85 -9.90 10.11
CA ASP A 43 0.97 -11.06 9.90
C ASP A 43 1.09 -11.69 8.51
N ILE A 44 1.41 -10.90 7.47
CA ILE A 44 1.53 -11.37 6.09
C ILE A 44 2.98 -11.51 5.62
N SER A 45 3.96 -11.25 6.48
CA SER A 45 5.37 -11.08 6.12
C SER A 45 5.94 -12.28 5.36
N GLU A 46 5.56 -13.50 5.72
CA GLU A 46 5.99 -14.74 5.06
C GLU A 46 5.53 -14.88 3.60
N HIS A 47 4.50 -14.14 3.20
CA HIS A 47 3.94 -14.15 1.85
C HIS A 47 4.48 -13.02 0.96
N VAL A 48 5.17 -12.04 1.54
CA VAL A 48 5.71 -10.89 0.81
C VAL A 48 7.06 -11.25 0.19
N ASN A 49 7.12 -11.27 -1.13
CA ASN A 49 8.38 -11.47 -1.84
C ASN A 49 9.36 -10.32 -1.52
N SER A 50 10.62 -10.66 -1.25
CA SER A 50 11.66 -9.71 -0.86
C SER A 50 11.98 -8.63 -1.91
N ASN A 51 11.62 -8.88 -3.17
CA ASN A 51 11.79 -7.96 -4.29
C ASN A 51 10.48 -7.27 -4.71
N LEU A 52 9.34 -7.59 -4.08
CA LEU A 52 8.05 -6.99 -4.42
C LEU A 52 8.01 -5.51 -4.02
N PRO A 53 7.82 -4.58 -4.98
CA PRO A 53 7.65 -3.17 -4.63
C PRO A 53 6.35 -2.92 -3.88
N ILE A 54 6.48 -2.36 -2.68
CA ILE A 54 5.35 -1.91 -1.87
C ILE A 54 5.12 -0.42 -2.14
N ILE A 55 4.01 -0.10 -2.77
CA ILE A 55 3.54 1.25 -3.04
C ILE A 55 2.59 1.66 -1.90
N SER A 56 3.09 2.49 -0.99
CA SER A 56 2.29 2.97 0.13
C SER A 56 1.41 4.14 -0.28
N LEU A 57 0.11 3.99 -0.03
CA LEU A 57 -0.93 5.03 -0.19
C LEU A 57 -1.27 5.71 1.14
N SER A 58 -0.82 5.13 2.26
CA SER A 58 -1.16 5.56 3.60
C SER A 58 -0.43 6.85 3.95
N LYS A 59 -1.18 7.81 4.53
CA LYS A 59 -0.66 9.13 4.93
C LYS A 59 -0.62 9.23 6.46
N GLY A 60 0.43 9.85 6.99
CA GLY A 60 0.59 10.11 8.42
C GLY A 60 1.73 9.32 9.07
N LEU A 61 1.77 9.39 10.41
CA LEU A 61 2.74 8.70 11.25
C LEU A 61 2.03 7.68 12.14
N GLU A 62 2.72 6.59 12.47
CA GLU A 62 2.28 5.69 13.53
C GLU A 62 2.40 6.42 14.87
N LEU A 63 1.31 6.57 15.61
CA LEU A 63 1.24 7.50 16.75
C LEU A 63 2.22 7.14 17.86
N ASN A 64 2.37 5.84 18.15
CA ASN A 64 3.19 5.36 19.26
C ASN A 64 4.69 5.45 19.00
N THR A 65 5.10 5.47 17.72
CA THR A 65 6.52 5.39 17.33
C THR A 65 6.99 6.59 16.53
N LEU A 66 6.05 7.43 16.07
CA LEU A 66 6.25 8.55 15.15
C LEU A 66 6.93 8.14 13.84
N ARG A 67 6.83 6.86 13.45
CA ARG A 67 7.43 6.34 12.23
C ARG A 67 6.57 6.63 11.01
N THR A 68 7.24 6.89 9.89
CA THR A 68 6.61 6.92 8.57
C THR A 68 6.49 5.52 7.98
N MET A 69 5.66 5.34 6.94
CA MET A 69 5.54 4.06 6.23
C MET A 69 6.86 3.55 5.65
N SER A 70 7.76 4.44 5.22
CA SER A 70 9.10 4.08 4.75
C SER A 70 9.98 3.45 5.84
N GLN A 71 9.64 3.65 7.11
CA GLN A 71 10.32 3.03 8.26
C GLN A 71 9.57 1.80 8.77
N ILE A 72 8.23 1.83 8.69
CA ILE A 72 7.37 0.73 9.16
C ILE A 72 7.51 -0.50 8.26
N ILE A 73 7.34 -0.36 6.94
CA ILE A 73 7.33 -1.48 5.99
C ILE A 73 8.58 -2.37 6.09
N PRO A 74 9.81 -1.84 5.93
CA PRO A 74 11.00 -2.69 6.00
C PRO A 74 11.19 -3.34 7.38
N LYS A 75 10.70 -2.69 8.45
CA LYS A 75 10.80 -3.22 9.81
C LYS A 75 9.80 -4.36 10.05
N ALA A 76 8.54 -4.15 9.70
CA ALA A 76 7.46 -5.13 9.87
C ALA A 76 7.70 -6.40 9.02
N LEU A 77 8.26 -6.23 7.82
CA LEU A 77 8.59 -7.35 6.93
C LEU A 77 9.94 -8.02 7.25
N GLY A 78 10.71 -7.53 8.23
CA GLY A 78 12.05 -8.03 8.51
C GLY A 78 13.04 -7.87 7.34
N ASN A 79 12.75 -7.01 6.36
CA ASN A 79 13.55 -6.79 5.16
C ASN A 79 13.96 -5.31 5.02
N PRO A 80 15.16 -4.92 5.47
CA PRO A 80 15.65 -3.55 5.36
C PRO A 80 15.75 -3.01 3.93
N ARG A 81 15.78 -3.90 2.93
CA ARG A 81 15.89 -3.56 1.50
C ARG A 81 14.58 -3.77 0.74
N GLN A 82 13.44 -3.92 1.43
CA GLN A 82 12.15 -4.04 0.75
C GLN A 82 11.95 -2.83 -0.19
N PRO A 83 11.71 -3.05 -1.49
CA PRO A 83 11.50 -1.95 -2.43
C PRO A 83 10.24 -1.16 -2.03
N PHE A 84 10.40 0.15 -1.88
CA PHE A 84 9.37 1.02 -1.33
C PHE A 84 9.13 2.22 -2.25
N VAL A 85 7.85 2.54 -2.44
CA VAL A 85 7.39 3.73 -3.15
C VAL A 85 6.32 4.41 -2.30
N ALA A 86 6.38 5.73 -2.18
CA ALA A 86 5.30 6.52 -1.61
C ALA A 86 4.49 7.16 -2.75
N LEU A 87 3.17 6.98 -2.75
CA LEU A 87 2.26 7.69 -3.64
C LEU A 87 1.37 8.63 -2.81
N SER A 88 1.52 9.94 -3.01
CA SER A 88 0.82 10.95 -2.21
C SER A 88 0.45 12.19 -3.02
N GLY A 89 -0.55 12.93 -2.57
CA GLY A 89 -1.09 14.11 -3.25
C GLY A 89 -2.54 14.39 -2.86
N PRO A 90 -3.16 15.47 -3.37
CA PRO A 90 -4.61 15.68 -3.27
C PRO A 90 -5.31 14.57 -4.08
N SER A 91 -5.90 13.60 -3.38
CA SER A 91 -6.38 12.36 -4.00
C SER A 91 -7.68 11.90 -3.35
N PHE A 92 -8.68 12.77 -3.32
CA PHE A 92 -9.95 12.44 -2.69
C PHE A 92 -10.65 11.32 -3.48
N ALA A 93 -10.98 10.22 -2.80
CA ALA A 93 -11.40 8.98 -3.46
C ALA A 93 -12.65 9.17 -4.35
N LEU A 94 -13.61 10.01 -3.92
CA LEU A 94 -14.80 10.30 -4.71
C LEU A 94 -14.51 11.12 -5.97
N GLU A 95 -13.50 11.99 -5.96
CA GLU A 95 -13.10 12.76 -7.15
C GLU A 95 -12.40 11.86 -8.17
N LEU A 96 -11.54 10.96 -7.69
CA LEU A 96 -10.90 9.93 -8.51
C LEU A 96 -11.93 9.03 -9.19
N MET A 97 -12.92 8.56 -8.43
CA MET A 97 -14.01 7.73 -8.97
C MET A 97 -14.87 8.47 -9.99
N LYS A 98 -15.05 9.79 -9.83
CA LYS A 98 -15.70 10.68 -10.80
C LYS A 98 -14.83 11.06 -12.00
N LYS A 99 -13.60 10.54 -12.07
CA LYS A 99 -12.62 10.81 -13.14
C LYS A 99 -12.26 12.30 -13.27
N LEU A 100 -12.29 13.04 -12.16
CA LEU A 100 -11.88 14.44 -12.16
C LEU A 100 -10.34 14.55 -12.23
N PRO A 101 -9.80 15.61 -12.87
CA PRO A 101 -8.36 15.83 -12.95
C PRO A 101 -7.72 15.78 -11.56
N THR A 102 -6.73 14.91 -11.40
CA THR A 102 -6.02 14.70 -10.13
C THR A 102 -4.52 14.60 -10.40
N ALA A 103 -3.73 15.30 -9.59
CA ALA A 103 -2.27 15.24 -9.64
C ALA A 103 -1.73 14.61 -8.36
N MET A 104 -0.78 13.69 -8.50
CA MET A 104 -0.12 13.01 -7.39
C MET A 104 1.39 12.93 -7.65
N VAL A 105 2.14 12.74 -6.56
CA VAL A 105 3.59 12.54 -6.56
C VAL A 105 3.89 11.09 -6.20
N VAL A 106 4.74 10.47 -7.01
CA VAL A 106 5.37 9.18 -6.74
C VAL A 106 6.81 9.44 -6.31
N ALA A 107 7.24 8.86 -5.20
CA ALA A 107 8.60 9.01 -4.70
C ALA A 107 9.21 7.66 -4.28
N SER A 108 10.41 7.37 -4.79
CA SER A 108 11.24 6.25 -4.35
C SER A 108 12.71 6.68 -4.26
N LYS A 109 13.49 5.92 -3.50
CA LYS A 109 14.95 6.05 -3.48
C LYS A 109 15.61 5.37 -4.68
N ASP A 110 14.94 4.40 -5.29
CA ASP A 110 15.39 3.75 -6.51
C ASP A 110 14.65 4.34 -7.71
N ARG A 111 15.40 4.83 -8.70
CA ARG A 111 14.86 5.43 -9.92
C ARG A 111 14.30 4.38 -10.90
N LYS A 112 14.67 3.12 -10.73
CA LYS A 112 14.23 2.02 -11.61
C LYS A 112 12.89 1.42 -11.22
N LEU A 113 12.39 1.74 -10.01
CA LEU A 113 11.05 1.42 -9.54
C LEU A 113 10.04 2.46 -10.04
#